data_AF-A0A5B8CL88-F1
#
_entry.id   AF-A0A5B8CL88-F1
#
_cell.length_a   1.000
_cell.length_b   1.000
_cell.length_c   1.000
_cell.angle_alpha   90.00
_cell.angle_beta   90.00
_cell.angle_gamma   90.00
#
_symmetry.space_group_name_H-M   'P 1'
#
loop_
_entity.id
_entity.type
_entity.pdbx_description
1 polymer ?
#
loop_
_entity_poly.entity_id
_entity_poly.type
_entity_poly.pdbx_seq_one_letter_code
_entity_poly.pdbx_strand_id
1 'polypeptide(L)'
;MGDYARGRLDLDDEERLPWLEPAIEDEEEPGLSPLRLLGFILFGLVLIGAVVAGVWLIQNRTGGAGGEGKLIAAPAGDYKIPAKEADAKKFDGEGDASYAASEGVARDGRIDPTRVPEAPITPTGTADNARPAVQGKPSQSVTARVADETSARPATAAARPAGGGMIQLGAYGNQAFAKDAWKRLSKRFTYLEPLPMSIEQAEVGGSTVYRLRAAAGGQASTLCGKLKVAGESCMVVN
;
A
#
# COMPACT_ATOMS: atom_id res chain seq x y z
N MET A 1 -73.77 54.73 -18.89
CA MET A 1 -72.71 54.77 -19.93
C MET A 1 -71.58 55.56 -19.31
N GLY A 2 -70.63 54.92 -18.62
CA GLY A 2 -69.49 54.19 -19.20
C GLY A 2 -68.30 55.17 -19.16
N ASP A 3 -67.11 54.91 -18.64
CA ASP A 3 -66.46 53.69 -18.18
C ASP A 3 -65.41 54.08 -17.14
N TYR A 4 -65.35 53.33 -16.04
CA TYR A 4 -64.25 53.40 -15.09
C TYR A 4 -63.05 52.65 -15.67
N ALA A 5 -62.25 53.33 -16.49
CA ALA A 5 -60.93 52.84 -16.88
C ALA A 5 -59.98 52.96 -15.68
N ARG A 6 -59.93 51.89 -14.89
CA ARG A 6 -58.88 51.64 -13.90
C ARG A 6 -57.51 51.65 -14.59
N GLY A 7 -56.54 52.33 -13.99
CA GLY A 7 -55.18 51.79 -13.94
C GLY A 7 -54.07 52.50 -14.72
N ARG A 8 -54.14 53.82 -14.94
CA ARG A 8 -52.93 54.60 -15.22
C ARG A 8 -53.15 56.04 -14.76
N LEU A 9 -52.57 56.39 -13.62
CA LEU A 9 -52.37 57.78 -13.26
C LEU A 9 -51.29 58.28 -14.21
N ASP A 10 -51.69 58.97 -15.28
CA ASP A 10 -50.82 59.90 -15.99
C ASP A 10 -50.51 61.02 -14.99
N LEU A 11 -49.42 60.81 -14.25
CA LEU A 11 -48.68 61.90 -13.63
C LEU A 11 -47.80 62.43 -14.75
N ASP A 12 -48.38 63.30 -15.59
CA ASP A 12 -47.64 64.05 -16.59
C ASP A 12 -46.45 64.76 -15.93
N ASP A 13 -45.36 64.90 -16.69
CA ASP A 13 -44.03 65.28 -16.23
C ASP A 13 -43.97 66.59 -15.41
N GLU A 14 -45.02 67.42 -15.47
CA GLU A 14 -45.16 68.69 -14.74
C GLU A 14 -45.47 68.57 -13.24
N GLU A 15 -46.08 67.48 -12.74
CA GLU A 15 -46.35 67.30 -11.29
C GLU A 15 -45.23 66.54 -10.53
N ARG A 16 -44.12 66.18 -11.20
CA ARG A 16 -42.92 65.64 -10.56
C ARG A 16 -42.22 66.71 -9.74
N LEU A 17 -42.54 66.74 -8.46
CA LEU A 17 -41.89 67.58 -7.47
C LEU A 17 -40.44 67.10 -7.24
N PRO A 18 -39.40 67.89 -7.63
CA PRO A 18 -37.99 67.43 -7.59
C PRO A 18 -37.45 67.09 -6.20
N TRP A 19 -38.16 67.49 -5.15
CA TRP A 19 -37.85 67.23 -3.75
C TRP A 19 -38.54 65.97 -3.19
N LEU A 20 -39.43 65.36 -3.99
CA LEU A 20 -40.08 64.07 -3.73
C LEU A 20 -39.49 62.94 -4.58
N GLU A 21 -38.60 63.23 -5.53
CA GLU A 21 -37.69 62.21 -6.03
C GLU A 21 -36.80 61.75 -4.87
N PRO A 22 -36.64 60.43 -4.68
CA PRO A 22 -35.72 59.96 -3.68
C PRO A 22 -34.33 60.48 -4.08
N ALA A 23 -33.64 61.19 -3.17
CA ALA A 23 -32.29 61.73 -3.41
C ALA A 23 -31.21 60.63 -3.51
N ILE A 24 -31.61 59.43 -3.93
CA ILE A 24 -30.74 58.52 -4.62
C ILE A 24 -30.67 59.07 -6.05
N GLU A 25 -29.63 59.84 -6.32
CA GLU A 25 -29.10 59.78 -7.67
C GLU A 25 -28.94 58.28 -7.92
N ASP A 26 -29.65 57.75 -8.92
CA ASP A 26 -29.32 56.44 -9.46
C ASP A 26 -27.90 56.62 -10.02
N GLU A 27 -26.90 56.54 -9.13
CA GLU A 27 -25.55 56.22 -9.49
C GLU A 27 -25.71 54.85 -10.13
N GLU A 28 -25.93 54.85 -11.45
CA GLU A 28 -25.84 53.67 -12.28
C GLU A 28 -24.43 53.15 -12.04
N GLU A 29 -24.29 52.30 -11.01
CA GLU A 29 -23.03 51.66 -10.68
C GLU A 29 -22.52 51.09 -11.99
N PRO A 30 -21.31 51.46 -12.45
CA PRO A 30 -20.84 51.06 -13.76
C PRO A 30 -20.70 49.54 -13.76
N GLY A 31 -21.77 48.87 -14.20
CA GLY A 31 -21.86 47.42 -14.23
C GLY A 31 -20.70 46.89 -15.06
N LEU A 32 -20.08 45.82 -14.59
CA LEU A 32 -19.02 45.14 -15.33
C LEU A 32 -19.54 44.89 -16.76
N SER A 33 -18.88 45.48 -17.75
CA SER A 33 -19.36 45.36 -19.12
C SER A 33 -19.45 43.87 -19.50
N PRO A 34 -20.54 43.43 -20.15
CA PRO A 34 -20.77 42.00 -20.43
C PRO A 34 -19.63 41.38 -21.23
N LEU A 35 -18.93 42.19 -22.03
CA LEU A 35 -17.73 41.78 -22.77
C LEU A 35 -16.53 41.49 -21.85
N ARG A 36 -16.31 42.30 -20.81
CA ARG A 36 -15.26 42.05 -19.81
C ARG A 36 -15.60 40.82 -18.96
N LEU A 37 -16.87 40.66 -18.58
CA LEU A 37 -17.33 39.47 -17.86
C LEU A 37 -17.10 38.19 -18.68
N LEU A 38 -17.46 38.20 -19.96
CA LEU A 38 -17.18 37.10 -20.88
C LEU A 38 -15.68 36.81 -20.99
N GLY A 39 -14.85 37.86 -21.06
CA GLY A 39 -13.40 37.73 -21.08
C GLY A 39 -12.84 37.02 -19.83
N PHE A 40 -13.31 37.40 -18.64
CA PHE A 40 -12.91 36.74 -17.39
C PHE A 40 -13.37 35.29 -17.31
N ILE A 41 -14.59 34.99 -17.80
CA ILE A 41 -15.12 33.62 -17.84
C ILE A 41 -14.26 32.74 -18.76
N LEU A 42 -13.97 33.21 -19.98
CA LEU A 42 -13.14 32.47 -20.93
C LEU A 42 -11.72 32.26 -20.40
N PHE A 43 -11.13 33.29 -19.78
CA PHE A 43 -9.82 33.17 -19.14
C PHE A 43 -9.82 32.13 -18.01
N GLY A 44 -10.85 32.15 -17.16
CA GLY A 44 -11.04 31.15 -16.10
C GLY A 44 -11.14 29.73 -16.64
N LEU A 45 -11.91 29.52 -17.72
CA LEU A 45 -12.04 28.20 -18.37
C LEU A 45 -10.71 27.73 -18.97
N VAL A 46 -9.93 28.62 -19.58
CA VAL A 46 -8.59 28.30 -20.10
C VAL A 46 -7.64 27.89 -18.97
N LEU A 47 -7.65 28.59 -17.84
CA LEU A 47 -6.83 28.23 -16.68
C LEU A 47 -7.22 26.86 -16.11
N ILE A 48 -8.51 26.58 -15.96
CA ILE A 48 -9.00 25.27 -15.51
C ILE A 48 -8.56 24.18 -16.49
N GLY A 49 -8.74 24.42 -17.80
CA GLY A 49 -8.29 23.50 -18.85
C GLY A 49 -6.79 23.22 -18.79
N ALA A 50 -5.96 24.24 -18.57
CA ALA A 50 -4.51 24.09 -18.42
C ALA A 50 -4.13 23.26 -17.18
N VAL A 51 -4.82 23.45 -16.05
CA VAL A 51 -4.60 22.64 -14.83
C VAL A 51 -4.98 21.18 -15.07
N VAL A 52 -6.15 20.92 -15.66
CA VAL A 52 -6.61 19.55 -15.96
C VAL A 52 -5.66 18.88 -16.95
N ALA A 53 -5.26 19.56 -18.02
CA ALA A 53 -4.32 19.05 -19.00
C ALA A 53 -2.94 18.78 -18.36
N GLY A 54 -2.44 19.69 -17.51
CA GLY A 54 -1.19 19.52 -16.78
C GLY A 54 -1.21 18.30 -15.86
N VAL A 55 -2.28 18.13 -15.09
CA VAL A 55 -2.47 16.98 -14.19
C VAL A 55 -2.59 15.68 -14.99
N TRP A 56 -3.35 15.67 -16.08
CA TRP A 56 -3.48 14.51 -16.96
C TRP A 56 -2.15 14.11 -17.58
N LEU A 57 -1.35 15.08 -18.02
CA LEU A 57 -0.04 14.86 -18.64
C LEU A 57 0.98 14.33 -17.62
N ILE A 58 0.94 14.81 -16.38
CA ILE A 58 1.75 14.27 -15.27
C ILE A 58 1.31 12.84 -14.95
N GLN A 59 0.01 12.59 -14.80
CA GLN A 59 -0.52 11.25 -14.49
C GLN A 59 -0.18 10.23 -15.59
N ASN A 60 -0.30 10.62 -16.87
CA ASN A 60 0.05 9.78 -18.00
C ASN A 60 1.56 9.48 -18.06
N ARG A 61 2.41 10.45 -17.68
CA ARG A 61 3.86 10.24 -17.55
C ARG A 61 4.23 9.36 -16.34
N THR A 62 3.53 9.51 -15.22
CA THR A 62 3.75 8.66 -14.02
C THR A 62 3.10 7.28 -14.13
N GLY A 63 2.13 7.11 -15.03
CA GLY A 63 1.46 5.84 -15.33
C GLY A 63 2.36 4.80 -16.01
N GLY A 64 3.57 5.18 -16.44
CA GLY A 64 4.60 4.26 -16.93
C GLY A 64 5.33 3.48 -15.83
N ALA A 65 5.06 3.73 -14.55
CA ALA A 65 5.62 2.97 -13.42
C ALA A 65 4.62 1.96 -12.82
N GLY A 66 3.52 1.66 -13.51
CA GLY A 66 2.80 0.42 -13.28
C GLY A 66 3.72 -0.72 -13.68
N GLY A 67 4.27 -1.42 -12.68
CA GLY A 67 5.41 -2.33 -12.79
C GLY A 67 5.45 -3.07 -14.12
N GLU A 68 6.61 -3.07 -14.76
CA GLU A 68 6.82 -3.75 -16.03
C GLU A 68 6.34 -5.20 -15.89
N GLY A 69 5.12 -5.45 -16.36
CA GLY A 69 4.61 -6.78 -16.64
C GLY A 69 5.40 -7.29 -17.82
N LYS A 70 6.71 -7.50 -17.61
CA LYS A 70 7.61 -8.06 -18.60
C LYS A 70 7.01 -9.40 -18.94
N LEU A 71 6.49 -9.49 -20.17
CA LEU A 71 5.92 -10.70 -20.69
C LEU A 71 7.01 -11.77 -20.54
N ILE A 72 6.82 -12.70 -19.59
CA ILE A 72 7.64 -13.89 -19.53
C ILE A 72 7.18 -14.72 -20.72
N ALA A 73 7.83 -14.51 -21.87
CA ALA A 73 7.58 -15.31 -23.06
C ALA A 73 7.85 -16.76 -22.67
N ALA A 74 6.82 -17.60 -22.75
CA ALA A 74 7.01 -19.03 -22.61
C ALA A 74 8.07 -19.47 -23.63
N PRO A 75 9.06 -20.30 -23.23
CA PRO A 75 9.97 -20.90 -24.18
C PRO A 75 9.15 -21.53 -25.31
N ALA A 76 9.52 -21.29 -26.58
CA ALA A 76 8.80 -21.77 -27.76
C ALA A 76 8.99 -23.28 -28.02
N GLY A 77 9.13 -24.07 -26.96
CA GLY A 77 9.33 -25.51 -27.00
C GLY A 77 8.26 -26.26 -26.22
N ASP A 78 8.10 -27.54 -26.52
CA ASP A 78 7.14 -28.40 -25.84
C ASP A 78 7.48 -28.49 -24.35
N TYR A 79 6.55 -28.06 -23.51
CA TYR A 79 6.70 -28.12 -22.04
C TYR A 79 6.72 -29.58 -21.53
N LYS A 80 6.22 -30.52 -22.33
CA LYS A 80 6.28 -31.96 -22.07
C LYS A 80 7.07 -32.66 -23.16
N ILE A 81 8.35 -32.87 -22.88
CA ILE A 81 9.21 -33.71 -23.70
C ILE A 81 9.01 -35.15 -23.22
N PRO A 82 8.59 -36.10 -24.08
CA PRO A 82 8.57 -37.50 -23.70
C PRO A 82 9.98 -37.94 -23.34
N ALA A 83 10.14 -38.70 -22.26
CA ALA A 83 11.44 -39.25 -21.89
C ALA A 83 11.99 -40.05 -23.08
N LYS A 84 13.22 -39.72 -23.50
CA LYS A 84 13.92 -40.51 -24.52
C LYS A 84 14.24 -41.87 -23.90
N GLU A 85 14.17 -42.95 -24.69
CA GLU A 85 14.29 -44.34 -24.22
C GLU A 85 15.55 -44.62 -23.37
N ALA A 86 16.61 -43.82 -23.50
CA ALA A 86 17.83 -43.92 -22.70
C ALA A 86 17.70 -43.36 -21.26
N ASP A 87 16.78 -42.44 -21.01
CA ASP A 87 16.51 -41.85 -19.68
C ASP A 87 15.35 -42.58 -18.95
N ALA A 88 14.62 -43.44 -19.65
CA ALA A 88 13.58 -44.30 -19.11
C ALA A 88 14.18 -45.57 -18.50
N LYS A 89 14.89 -45.43 -17.37
CA LYS A 89 15.29 -46.61 -16.59
C LYS A 89 14.05 -47.21 -15.95
N LYS A 90 13.59 -48.34 -16.49
CA LYS A 90 12.58 -49.17 -15.84
C LYS A 90 13.25 -49.88 -14.66
N PHE A 91 12.84 -49.57 -13.45
CA PHE A 91 13.29 -50.27 -12.26
C PHE A 91 12.40 -51.50 -12.02
N ASP A 92 13.01 -52.64 -11.67
CA ASP A 92 12.27 -53.81 -11.20
C ASP A 92 11.50 -53.44 -9.92
N GLY A 93 10.18 -53.62 -9.93
CA GLY A 93 9.28 -53.23 -8.84
C GLY A 93 8.56 -51.89 -9.00
N GLU A 94 8.78 -51.18 -10.12
CA GLU A 94 8.09 -49.91 -10.38
C GLU A 94 6.59 -50.13 -10.66
N GLY A 95 5.76 -49.84 -9.65
CA GLY A 95 4.30 -49.98 -9.71
C GLY A 95 3.73 -51.15 -8.87
N ASP A 96 4.54 -52.13 -8.48
CA ASP A 96 4.09 -53.27 -7.67
C ASP A 96 3.52 -52.84 -6.30
N ALA A 97 4.08 -51.77 -5.74
CA ALA A 97 3.55 -51.16 -4.52
C ALA A 97 2.16 -50.51 -4.74
N SER A 98 1.88 -50.00 -5.94
CA SER A 98 0.59 -49.39 -6.28
C SER A 98 -0.49 -50.45 -6.51
N TYR A 99 -0.13 -51.59 -7.10
CA TYR A 99 -1.02 -52.74 -7.25
C TYR A 99 -1.36 -53.36 -5.89
N ALA A 100 -0.35 -53.64 -5.05
CA ALA A 100 -0.57 -54.21 -3.72
C ALA A 100 -1.40 -53.29 -2.80
N ALA A 101 -1.20 -51.96 -2.90
CA ALA A 101 -2.01 -50.99 -2.16
C ALA A 101 -3.49 -50.97 -2.61
N SER A 102 -3.74 -51.17 -3.91
CA SER A 102 -5.09 -51.20 -4.49
C SER A 102 -5.85 -52.49 -4.15
N GLU A 103 -5.14 -53.61 -4.02
CA GLU A 103 -5.70 -54.90 -3.58
C GLU A 103 -5.94 -54.97 -2.06
N GLY A 104 -5.71 -53.87 -1.32
CA GLY A 104 -5.89 -53.82 0.13
C GLY A 104 -4.85 -54.62 0.91
N VAL A 105 -3.74 -54.97 0.28
CA VAL A 105 -2.68 -55.75 0.90
C VAL A 105 -1.84 -54.82 1.80
N ALA A 106 -2.10 -54.89 3.10
CA ALA A 106 -1.29 -54.19 4.10
C ALA A 106 0.14 -54.73 4.08
N ARG A 107 1.09 -53.91 3.62
CA ARG A 107 2.52 -54.16 3.76
C ARG A 107 3.04 -53.25 4.87
N ASP A 108 3.19 -53.82 6.06
CA ASP A 108 3.88 -53.14 7.14
C ASP A 108 5.33 -52.92 6.72
N GLY A 109 5.72 -51.66 6.53
CA GLY A 109 7.10 -51.27 6.28
C GLY A 109 7.96 -51.64 7.49
N ARG A 110 8.56 -52.83 7.48
CA ARG A 110 9.61 -53.22 8.44
C ARG A 110 10.89 -52.52 8.02
N ILE A 111 11.12 -51.32 8.57
CA ILE A 111 12.46 -50.72 8.56
C ILE A 111 13.29 -51.54 9.52
N ASP A 112 14.40 -52.10 9.02
CA ASP A 112 15.40 -52.76 9.83
C ASP A 112 16.42 -51.70 10.30
N PRO A 113 16.30 -51.19 11.55
CA PRO A 113 17.19 -50.17 12.07
C PRO A 113 18.62 -50.68 12.28
N THR A 114 18.86 -52.00 12.17
CA THR A 114 20.21 -52.58 12.32
C THR A 114 21.03 -52.52 11.03
N ARG A 115 20.40 -52.16 9.90
CA ARG A 115 21.05 -52.04 8.59
C ARG A 115 21.53 -50.63 8.24
N VAL A 116 21.47 -49.70 9.19
CA VAL A 116 21.92 -48.32 9.01
C VAL A 116 23.32 -48.14 9.60
N PRO A 117 24.39 -48.07 8.79
CA PRO A 117 25.61 -47.39 9.21
C PRO A 117 25.44 -45.88 8.97
N GLU A 118 24.98 -45.14 9.99
CA GLU A 118 25.15 -43.69 10.03
C GLU A 118 26.62 -43.38 10.38
N ALA A 119 27.49 -43.44 9.37
CA ALA A 119 28.74 -42.71 9.40
C ALA A 119 28.46 -41.32 8.81
N PRO A 120 28.74 -40.22 9.52
CA PRO A 120 28.64 -38.87 8.95
C PRO A 120 29.51 -38.80 7.69
N ILE A 121 28.91 -38.38 6.57
CA ILE A 121 29.64 -38.13 5.33
C ILE A 121 30.62 -36.98 5.55
N THR A 122 31.90 -37.32 5.75
CA THR A 122 32.99 -36.34 5.66
C THR A 122 33.16 -35.92 4.20
N PRO A 123 33.14 -34.62 3.89
CA PRO A 123 33.37 -34.17 2.52
C PRO A 123 34.79 -34.56 2.10
N THR A 124 34.89 -35.49 1.15
CA THR A 124 36.16 -35.85 0.54
C THR A 124 36.50 -34.78 -0.51
N GLY A 125 37.28 -33.79 -0.10
CA GLY A 125 37.95 -32.86 -1.01
C GLY A 125 39.25 -33.48 -1.51
N THR A 126 39.37 -33.62 -2.83
CA THR A 126 40.48 -34.28 -3.53
C THR A 126 41.70 -33.37 -3.67
N ALA A 127 42.87 -33.95 -3.35
CA ALA A 127 44.21 -33.78 -3.91
C ALA A 127 44.90 -32.40 -3.96
N ASP A 128 45.95 -32.30 -3.14
CA ASP A 128 47.35 -32.02 -3.48
C ASP A 128 47.69 -30.88 -4.47
N ASN A 129 48.38 -29.88 -3.92
CA ASN A 129 49.58 -29.33 -4.56
C ASN A 129 50.66 -29.04 -3.52
N ALA A 130 51.81 -29.68 -3.71
CA ALA A 130 53.00 -29.56 -2.88
C ALA A 130 53.86 -28.34 -3.27
N ARG A 131 54.39 -27.59 -2.28
CA ARG A 131 55.77 -27.06 -2.29
C ARG A 131 56.22 -26.58 -0.88
N PRO A 132 57.50 -26.75 -0.46
CA PRO A 132 57.91 -26.78 0.95
C PRO A 132 58.38 -25.46 1.56
N ALA A 133 58.62 -25.55 2.87
CA ALA A 133 58.92 -24.53 3.87
C ALA A 133 59.93 -23.41 3.52
N VAL A 134 59.63 -22.20 4.01
CA VAL A 134 60.62 -21.14 4.28
C VAL A 134 60.35 -20.56 5.67
N GLN A 135 61.37 -20.58 6.52
CA GLN A 135 61.40 -19.93 7.83
C GLN A 135 61.57 -18.42 7.67
N GLY A 136 60.77 -17.63 8.39
CA GLY A 136 60.94 -16.18 8.55
C GLY A 136 60.46 -15.76 9.95
N LYS A 137 61.33 -15.06 10.68
CA LYS A 137 61.19 -14.57 12.07
C LYS A 137 60.16 -13.41 12.19
N PRO A 138 59.77 -13.01 13.43
CA PRO A 138 58.41 -12.61 13.80
C PRO A 138 58.14 -11.12 13.59
N SER A 139 56.87 -10.75 13.42
CA SER A 139 56.39 -9.41 13.75
C SER A 139 54.88 -9.40 13.99
N GLN A 140 54.55 -9.01 15.23
CA GLN A 140 53.37 -8.27 15.64
C GLN A 140 52.06 -9.06 15.81
N SER A 141 51.89 -9.44 17.08
CA SER A 141 50.61 -9.63 17.76
C SER A 141 49.63 -8.48 17.52
N VAL A 142 48.43 -8.81 17.05
CA VAL A 142 47.22 -8.03 17.36
C VAL A 142 46.22 -8.99 18.01
N THR A 143 46.11 -8.83 19.32
CA THR A 143 45.05 -9.40 20.16
C THR A 143 43.69 -8.82 19.74
N ALA A 144 42.80 -9.66 19.22
CA ALA A 144 41.37 -9.42 19.25
C ALA A 144 40.72 -10.64 19.92
N ARG A 145 40.15 -10.44 21.11
CA ARG A 145 39.29 -11.45 21.74
C ARG A 145 38.05 -11.58 20.89
N VAL A 146 37.82 -12.76 20.34
CA VAL A 146 36.50 -13.18 19.85
C VAL A 146 35.68 -13.50 21.10
N ALA A 147 34.69 -12.66 21.40
CA ALA A 147 33.66 -13.01 22.36
C ALA A 147 32.75 -14.06 21.72
N ASP A 148 32.59 -15.16 22.44
CA ASP A 148 31.70 -16.26 22.14
C ASP A 148 30.24 -15.76 22.29
N GLU A 149 29.54 -15.54 21.18
CA GLU A 149 28.13 -15.13 21.14
C GLU A 149 27.17 -16.34 21.18
N THR A 150 27.61 -17.47 21.74
CA THR A 150 26.78 -18.69 21.91
C THR A 150 25.96 -18.66 23.21
N SER A 151 25.35 -17.53 23.53
CA SER A 151 24.37 -17.42 24.63
C SER A 151 23.22 -16.48 24.31
N ALA A 152 22.67 -16.60 23.10
CA ALA A 152 21.30 -16.15 22.85
C ALA A 152 20.35 -17.24 23.35
N ARG A 153 19.97 -17.14 24.64
CA ARG A 153 18.74 -17.77 25.15
C ARG A 153 17.64 -17.49 24.11
N PRO A 154 16.83 -18.49 23.68
CA PRO A 154 15.70 -18.17 22.83
C PRO A 154 14.84 -17.19 23.62
N ALA A 155 14.81 -15.93 23.18
CA ALA A 155 13.77 -15.03 23.61
C ALA A 155 12.49 -15.72 23.18
N THR A 156 11.74 -16.21 24.16
CA THR A 156 10.35 -16.61 23.98
C THR A 156 9.72 -15.53 23.13
N ALA A 157 9.41 -15.86 21.87
CA ALA A 157 8.52 -15.06 21.07
C ALA A 157 7.28 -14.89 21.93
N ALA A 158 7.08 -13.68 22.46
CA ALA A 158 5.85 -13.35 23.13
C ALA A 158 4.75 -13.78 22.18
N ALA A 159 3.89 -14.69 22.65
CA ALA A 159 2.73 -15.12 21.91
C ALA A 159 2.07 -13.85 21.38
N ARG A 160 1.97 -13.71 20.05
CA ARG A 160 1.11 -12.70 19.45
C ARG A 160 -0.22 -12.83 20.18
N PRO A 161 -0.71 -11.79 20.89
CA PRO A 161 -2.03 -11.87 21.48
C PRO A 161 -2.99 -12.13 20.32
N ALA A 162 -3.54 -13.33 20.29
CA ALA A 162 -4.62 -13.67 19.38
C ALA A 162 -5.74 -12.64 19.61
N GLY A 163 -6.06 -11.86 18.58
CA GLY A 163 -7.27 -11.04 18.55
C GLY A 163 -7.18 -9.64 19.16
N GLY A 164 -6.01 -9.00 19.17
CA GLY A 164 -5.91 -7.57 19.42
C GLY A 164 -6.25 -6.77 18.16
N GLY A 165 -7.53 -6.54 17.88
CA GLY A 165 -7.95 -5.81 16.67
C GLY A 165 -7.24 -4.46 16.53
N MET A 166 -6.44 -4.31 15.49
CA MET A 166 -5.84 -3.03 15.10
C MET A 166 -6.80 -2.34 14.13
N ILE A 167 -6.82 -1.01 14.14
CA ILE A 167 -7.50 -0.23 13.12
C ILE A 167 -6.45 0.55 12.32
N GLN A 168 -6.48 0.41 11.01
CA GLN A 168 -5.71 1.24 10.09
C GLN A 168 -6.55 2.44 9.69
N LEU A 169 -6.06 3.62 10.05
CA LEU A 169 -6.74 4.91 9.88
C LEU A 169 -6.32 5.62 8.59
N GLY A 170 -5.25 5.15 7.94
CA GLY A 170 -4.81 5.68 6.65
C GLY A 170 -3.44 5.18 6.23
N ALA A 171 -3.07 5.50 4.99
CA ALA A 171 -1.74 5.32 4.45
C ALA A 171 -1.26 6.64 3.84
N TYR A 172 -0.06 7.08 4.21
CA TYR A 172 0.50 8.38 3.84
C TYR A 172 1.83 8.22 3.12
N GLY A 173 2.18 9.10 2.19
CA GLY A 173 3.46 9.06 1.47
C GLY A 173 4.68 9.49 2.30
N ASN A 174 4.47 10.04 3.50
CA ASN A 174 5.55 10.47 4.38
C ASN A 174 5.12 10.36 5.85
N GLN A 175 6.06 9.95 6.71
CA GLN A 175 5.88 9.76 8.15
C GLN A 175 5.39 11.02 8.88
N ALA A 176 5.82 12.22 8.46
CA ALA A 176 5.39 13.47 9.08
C ALA A 176 3.88 13.70 8.90
N PHE A 177 3.36 13.47 7.69
CA PHE A 177 1.93 13.58 7.40
C PHE A 177 1.10 12.58 8.20
N ALA A 178 1.61 11.35 8.41
CA ALA A 178 0.94 10.36 9.25
C ALA A 178 0.83 10.82 10.72
N LYS A 179 1.88 11.46 11.27
CA LYS A 179 1.86 12.00 12.64
C LYS A 179 0.90 13.19 12.77
N ASP A 180 0.87 14.09 11.79
CA ASP A 180 -0.03 15.24 11.81
C ASP A 180 -1.49 14.83 11.63
N ALA A 181 -1.75 13.82 10.78
CA ALA A 181 -3.07 13.23 10.65
C ALA A 181 -3.53 12.61 11.97
N TRP A 182 -2.67 11.87 12.68
CA TRP A 182 -2.98 11.36 14.02
C TRP A 182 -3.36 12.48 14.99
N LYS A 183 -2.57 13.55 15.10
CA LYS A 183 -2.88 14.69 15.98
C LYS A 183 -4.25 15.31 15.68
N ARG A 184 -4.57 15.50 14.40
CA ARG A 184 -5.88 16.04 13.98
C ARG A 184 -7.01 15.09 14.33
N LEU A 185 -6.78 13.79 14.15
CA LEU A 185 -7.76 12.75 14.42
C LEU A 185 -8.00 12.58 15.93
N SER A 186 -6.96 12.51 16.76
CA SER A 186 -7.09 12.44 18.23
C SER A 186 -7.77 13.68 18.81
N LYS A 187 -7.55 14.86 18.22
CA LYS A 187 -8.23 16.10 18.66
C LYS A 187 -9.74 16.08 18.35
N ARG A 188 -10.12 15.50 17.21
CA ARG A 188 -11.53 15.41 16.77
C ARG A 188 -12.26 14.24 17.42
N PHE A 189 -11.54 13.17 17.71
CA PHE A 189 -12.04 11.91 18.24
C PHE A 189 -11.28 11.59 19.53
N THR A 190 -11.77 12.15 20.63
CA THR A 190 -11.16 12.01 21.97
C THR A 190 -11.00 10.57 22.41
N TYR A 191 -11.85 9.66 21.90
CA TYR A 191 -11.73 8.22 22.16
C TYR A 191 -10.52 7.56 21.49
N LEU A 192 -9.78 8.23 20.60
CA LEU A 192 -8.54 7.73 19.99
C LEU A 192 -7.27 8.17 20.73
N GLU A 193 -7.36 9.21 21.55
CA GLU A 193 -6.25 9.75 22.32
C GLU A 193 -5.60 8.72 23.27
N PRO A 194 -6.35 7.87 23.99
CA PRO A 194 -5.74 6.86 24.85
C PRO A 194 -5.24 5.63 24.08
N LEU A 195 -5.50 5.51 22.77
CA LEU A 195 -5.06 4.35 21.99
C LEU A 195 -3.61 4.51 21.55
N PRO A 196 -2.79 3.45 21.63
CA PRO A 196 -1.42 3.51 21.15
C PRO A 196 -1.44 3.55 19.61
N MET A 197 -0.82 4.60 19.05
CA MET A 197 -0.59 4.69 17.61
C MET A 197 0.67 3.93 17.20
N SER A 198 0.65 3.33 16.01
CA SER A 198 1.84 2.82 15.34
C SER A 198 1.86 3.28 13.89
N ILE A 199 3.05 3.65 13.41
CA ILE A 199 3.28 4.01 12.01
C ILE A 199 4.22 2.96 11.46
N GLU A 200 3.71 2.14 10.54
CA GLU A 200 4.48 1.06 9.92
C GLU A 200 4.81 1.43 8.48
N GLN A 201 6.09 1.34 8.14
CA GLN A 201 6.55 1.53 6.77
C GLN A 201 6.25 0.25 5.98
N ALA A 202 5.54 0.38 4.88
CA ALA A 202 5.23 -0.71 3.97
C ALA A 202 5.53 -0.27 2.54
N GLU A 203 6.12 -1.14 1.75
CA GLU A 203 6.34 -0.90 0.33
C GLU A 203 5.21 -1.54 -0.47
N VAL A 204 4.52 -0.75 -1.28
CA VAL A 204 3.40 -1.23 -2.10
C VAL A 204 3.64 -0.77 -3.53
N GLY A 205 3.92 -1.72 -4.42
CA GLY A 205 4.18 -1.42 -5.84
C GLY A 205 5.43 -0.56 -6.10
N GLY A 206 6.50 -0.75 -5.31
CA GLY A 206 7.76 0.00 -5.45
C GLY A 206 7.75 1.42 -4.90
N SER A 207 6.68 1.81 -4.18
CA SER A 207 6.60 3.07 -3.44
C SER A 207 6.47 2.82 -1.94
N THR A 208 7.24 3.58 -1.16
CA THR A 208 7.21 3.56 0.29
C THR A 208 5.98 4.30 0.82
N VAL A 209 5.11 3.60 1.56
CA VAL A 209 3.96 4.19 2.25
C VAL A 209 4.06 3.98 3.76
N TYR A 210 3.53 4.94 4.51
CA TYR A 210 3.48 4.93 5.97
C TYR A 210 2.04 4.68 6.41
N ARG A 211 1.77 3.49 6.94
CA ARG A 211 0.44 3.09 7.42
C ARG A 211 0.25 3.53 8.85
N LEU A 212 -0.76 4.35 9.10
CA LEU A 212 -1.14 4.77 10.44
C LEU A 212 -2.13 3.75 11.03
N ARG A 213 -1.76 3.12 12.13
CA ARG A 213 -2.55 2.13 12.86
C ARG A 213 -2.74 2.56 14.31
N ALA A 214 -3.83 2.10 14.92
CA ALA A 214 -4.08 2.26 16.35
C ALA A 214 -4.57 0.93 16.95
N ALA A 215 -4.14 0.62 18.17
CA ALA A 215 -4.59 -0.60 18.84
C ALA A 215 -5.95 -0.38 19.50
N ALA A 216 -6.98 -0.98 18.90
CA ALA A 216 -8.37 -0.85 19.34
C ALA A 216 -8.89 -2.09 20.09
N GLY A 217 -8.08 -3.16 20.15
CA GLY A 217 -8.41 -4.41 20.82
C GLY A 217 -9.72 -5.02 20.30
N GLY A 218 -10.53 -5.59 21.20
CA GLY A 218 -11.82 -6.18 20.85
C GLY A 218 -12.88 -5.18 20.35
N GLN A 219 -12.61 -3.87 20.40
CA GLN A 219 -13.53 -2.81 19.95
C GLN A 219 -13.17 -2.24 18.57
N ALA A 220 -12.25 -2.88 17.83
CA ALA A 220 -11.80 -2.41 16.53
C ALA A 220 -12.93 -2.16 15.54
N SER A 221 -13.89 -3.08 15.42
CA SER A 221 -15.05 -2.95 14.52
C SER A 221 -15.97 -1.78 14.91
N THR A 222 -16.30 -1.67 16.19
CA THR A 222 -17.15 -0.61 16.74
C THR A 222 -16.52 0.77 16.55
N LEU A 223 -15.22 0.92 16.86
CA LEU A 223 -14.49 2.17 16.70
C LEU A 223 -14.37 2.56 15.23
N CYS A 224 -14.10 1.58 14.37
CA CYS A 224 -13.98 1.80 12.94
C CYS A 224 -15.31 2.21 12.29
N GLY A 225 -16.42 1.62 12.74
CA GLY A 225 -17.76 2.03 12.32
C GLY A 225 -18.08 3.48 12.68
N LYS A 226 -17.77 3.90 13.92
CA LYS A 226 -17.97 5.29 14.37
C LYS A 226 -17.14 6.29 13.56
N LEU A 227 -15.87 5.96 13.30
CA LEU A 227 -14.98 6.75 12.45
C LEU A 227 -15.53 6.91 11.03
N LYS A 228 -16.01 5.81 10.43
CA LYS A 228 -16.56 5.82 9.07
C LYS A 228 -17.84 6.65 8.95
N VAL A 229 -18.72 6.58 9.95
CA VAL A 229 -19.93 7.43 10.01
C VAL A 229 -19.56 8.91 10.17
N ALA A 230 -18.48 9.22 10.88
CA ALA A 230 -17.95 10.58 11.01
C ALA A 230 -17.16 11.06 9.77
N GLY A 231 -17.11 10.29 8.69
CA GLY A 231 -16.46 10.64 7.43
C GLY A 231 -14.97 10.30 7.34
N GLU A 232 -14.42 9.56 8.31
CA GLU A 232 -13.01 9.15 8.31
C GLU A 232 -12.80 7.77 7.69
N SER A 233 -11.64 7.57 7.06
CA SER A 233 -11.26 6.28 6.52
C SER A 233 -10.74 5.38 7.63
N CYS A 234 -11.36 4.21 7.81
CA CYS A 234 -10.89 3.22 8.76
C CYS A 234 -11.06 1.79 8.20
N MET A 235 -10.06 0.95 8.46
CA MET A 235 -10.04 -0.48 8.13
C MET A 235 -9.61 -1.28 9.35
N VAL A 236 -10.32 -2.37 9.69
CA VAL A 236 -9.91 -3.30 10.75
C VAL A 236 -8.83 -4.23 10.20
N VAL A 237 -7.73 -4.40 10.94
CA VAL A 237 -6.58 -5.25 10.61
C VAL A 237 -6.29 -6.13 11.83
N ASN A 238 -6.07 -7.43 11.62
CA ASN A 238 -5.76 -8.42 12.67
C ASN A 238 -4.36 -9.00 12.44
#